data_AF-A0A925RUT2-F1
#
_entry.id   AF-A0A925RUT2-F1
#
_cell.length_a   1.000
_cell.length_b   1.000
_cell.length_c   1.000
_cell.angle_alpha   90.00
_cell.angle_beta   90.00
_cell.angle_gamma   90.00
#
_symmetry.space_group_name_H-M   'P 1'
#
loop_
_entity.id
_entity.type
_entity.pdbx_description
1 polymer ?
#
loop_
_entity_poly.entity_id
_entity_poly.type
_entity_poly.pdbx_seq_one_letter_code
_entity_poly.pdbx_strand_id
1 'polypeptide(L)'
;MKLYKIRGGDEESLNAKKYNICVGISLGNKWFTPENIFNLIKWSLQNTKDYVVVCPADDIHAINLQVRNRRNKESALTLARKISYKLMESVKELVDANLNESEKSKIIYATWADVIDDSYKEKVKYLYKIFETDLDFKNAVQTLVRGYTSHEERKFSDEDISVLSTYILEELPEVTGRVLVKGCRYDAYVYPFDSEITRFVEDIQLGKIFPEVRENIMETEPKVFLEVR
;
A
#
# COMPACT_ATOMS: atom_id res chain seq x y z
N MET A 1 8.16 8.47 -16.58
CA MET A 1 7.19 7.49 -16.11
C MET A 1 5.99 7.46 -17.06
N LYS A 2 5.52 6.27 -17.42
CA LYS A 2 4.39 6.01 -18.31
C LYS A 2 3.47 4.96 -17.69
N LEU A 3 2.17 5.06 -17.97
CA LEU A 3 1.21 4.01 -17.62
C LEU A 3 1.55 2.74 -18.40
N TYR A 4 1.63 1.62 -17.69
CA TYR A 4 1.85 0.30 -18.27
C TYR A 4 0.59 -0.57 -18.18
N LYS A 5 -0.16 -0.43 -17.08
CA LYS A 5 -1.35 -1.23 -16.82
C LYS A 5 -2.33 -0.52 -15.89
N ILE A 6 -3.61 -0.77 -16.10
CA ILE A 6 -4.69 -0.37 -15.19
C ILE A 6 -5.51 -1.60 -14.78
N ARG A 7 -5.91 -1.68 -13.51
CA ARG A 7 -6.78 -2.73 -12.97
C ARG A 7 -7.93 -2.10 -12.18
N GLY A 8 -9.13 -2.63 -12.34
CA GLY A 8 -10.34 -2.08 -11.70
C GLY A 8 -10.81 -0.73 -12.28
N GLY A 9 -10.24 -0.27 -13.40
CA GLY A 9 -10.60 0.97 -14.08
C GLY A 9 -10.15 1.00 -15.55
N ASP A 10 -10.31 2.14 -16.20
CA ASP A 10 -10.00 2.34 -17.63
C ASP A 10 -9.19 3.64 -17.90
N GLU A 11 -8.49 3.68 -19.04
CA GLU A 11 -7.67 4.82 -19.45
C GLU A 11 -8.52 6.08 -19.70
N GLU A 12 -9.76 5.95 -20.18
CA GLU A 12 -10.66 7.08 -20.42
C GLU A 12 -10.92 7.85 -19.12
N SER A 13 -11.21 7.13 -18.04
CA SER A 13 -11.47 7.67 -16.72
C SER A 13 -10.21 8.25 -16.08
N LEU A 14 -9.03 7.66 -16.32
CA LEU A 14 -7.75 8.24 -15.92
C LEU A 14 -7.47 9.57 -16.66
N ASN A 15 -7.63 9.58 -17.99
CA ASN A 15 -7.41 10.75 -18.84
C ASN A 15 -8.39 11.89 -18.52
N ALA A 16 -9.63 11.53 -18.15
CA ALA A 16 -10.64 12.46 -17.65
C ALA A 16 -10.40 12.89 -16.19
N LYS A 17 -9.30 12.46 -15.56
CA LYS A 17 -8.91 12.79 -14.19
C LYS A 17 -10.00 12.49 -13.17
N LYS A 18 -10.60 11.30 -13.24
CA LYS A 18 -11.67 10.90 -12.31
C LYS A 18 -11.18 10.44 -10.94
N TYR A 19 -9.87 10.24 -10.77
CA TYR A 19 -9.29 9.61 -9.58
C TYR A 19 -8.37 10.57 -8.81
N ASN A 20 -8.52 10.62 -7.49
CA ASN A 20 -7.43 11.03 -6.61
C ASN A 20 -6.44 9.86 -6.46
N ILE A 21 -5.16 10.12 -6.68
CA ILE A 21 -4.12 9.09 -6.77
C ILE A 21 -3.30 9.05 -5.47
N CYS A 22 -3.09 7.85 -4.92
CA CYS A 22 -2.14 7.61 -3.83
C CYS A 22 -0.85 6.97 -4.36
N VAL A 23 0.29 7.54 -3.99
CA VAL A 23 1.63 6.97 -4.12
C VAL A 23 1.93 6.20 -2.84
N GLY A 24 1.69 4.89 -2.86
CA GLY A 24 2.05 4.02 -1.74
C GLY A 24 3.51 3.58 -1.82
N ILE A 25 4.21 3.66 -0.68
CA ILE A 25 5.66 3.45 -0.61
C ILE A 25 5.97 2.26 0.30
N SER A 26 6.55 1.21 -0.28
CA SER A 26 7.05 0.06 0.47
C SER A 26 8.49 0.32 0.93
N LEU A 27 8.68 0.59 2.23
CA LEU A 27 9.98 0.96 2.80
C LEU A 27 11.07 -0.13 2.70
N GLY A 28 10.68 -1.39 2.47
CA GLY A 28 11.61 -2.50 2.28
C GLY A 28 12.09 -2.67 0.84
N ASN A 29 11.47 -1.97 -0.11
CA ASN A 29 11.76 -2.13 -1.53
C ASN A 29 12.76 -1.07 -2.01
N LYS A 30 13.95 -1.54 -2.43
CA LYS A 30 15.08 -0.70 -2.86
C LYS A 30 14.78 0.20 -4.06
N TRP A 31 13.71 -0.08 -4.81
CA TRP A 31 13.29 0.80 -5.90
C TRP A 31 12.82 2.17 -5.40
N PHE A 32 12.26 2.27 -4.18
CA PHE A 32 11.77 3.52 -3.61
C PHE A 32 12.89 4.42 -3.09
N THR A 33 13.72 4.91 -4.00
CA THR A 33 14.62 6.04 -3.73
C THR A 33 13.84 7.36 -3.73
N PRO A 34 14.36 8.45 -3.11
CA PRO A 34 13.72 9.75 -3.16
C PRO A 34 13.37 10.22 -4.58
N GLU A 35 14.26 10.01 -5.54
CA GLU A 35 14.07 10.39 -6.94
C GLU A 35 12.95 9.61 -7.62
N ASN A 36 12.87 8.31 -7.36
CA ASN A 36 11.81 7.46 -7.92
C ASN A 36 10.44 7.80 -7.32
N ILE A 37 10.37 8.05 -6.01
CA ILE A 37 9.14 8.54 -5.36
C ILE A 37 8.74 9.90 -5.94
N PHE A 38 9.69 10.82 -6.08
CA PHE A 38 9.44 12.13 -6.68
C PHE A 38 8.91 12.01 -8.12
N ASN A 39 9.46 11.12 -8.93
CA ASN A 39 8.98 10.86 -10.29
C ASN A 39 7.54 10.29 -10.29
N LEU A 40 7.18 9.42 -9.34
CA LEU A 40 5.81 8.94 -9.18
C LEU A 40 4.86 10.07 -8.77
N ILE A 41 5.29 10.96 -7.87
CA ILE A 41 4.50 12.14 -7.48
C ILE A 41 4.24 13.03 -8.70
N LYS A 42 5.28 13.33 -9.49
CA LYS A 42 5.14 14.13 -10.73
C LYS A 42 4.16 13.51 -11.70
N TRP A 43 4.29 12.21 -11.95
CA TRP A 43 3.35 11.51 -12.82
C TRP A 43 1.93 11.57 -12.25
N SER A 44 1.77 11.38 -10.94
CA SER A 44 0.46 11.42 -10.28
C SER A 44 -0.18 12.81 -10.35
N LEU A 45 0.58 13.89 -10.18
CA LEU A 45 0.07 15.26 -10.28
C LEU A 45 -0.49 15.59 -11.67
N GLN A 46 0.06 14.97 -12.72
CA GLN A 46 -0.43 15.16 -14.08
C GLN A 46 -1.79 14.47 -14.33
N ASN A 47 -2.06 13.38 -13.60
CA ASN A 47 -3.17 12.48 -13.85
C ASN A 47 -4.25 12.50 -12.76
N THR A 48 -3.95 13.07 -11.59
CA THR A 48 -4.90 13.14 -10.48
C THR A 48 -6.03 14.13 -10.76
N LYS A 49 -7.17 13.88 -10.13
CA LYS A 49 -8.33 14.78 -10.08
C LYS A 49 -7.97 16.07 -9.34
N ASP A 50 -7.81 15.98 -8.02
CA ASP A 50 -7.63 17.12 -7.13
C ASP A 50 -6.32 17.02 -6.36
N TYR A 51 -6.05 15.87 -5.73
CA TYR A 51 -4.94 15.68 -4.79
C TYR A 51 -4.12 14.42 -5.08
N VAL A 52 -2.84 14.45 -4.71
CA VAL A 52 -1.97 13.26 -4.64
C VAL A 52 -1.70 12.96 -3.18
N VAL A 53 -2.09 11.78 -2.72
CA VAL A 53 -1.70 11.28 -1.40
C VAL A 53 -0.35 10.57 -1.52
N VAL A 54 0.58 10.84 -0.62
CA VAL A 54 1.87 10.15 -0.55
C VAL A 54 1.94 9.45 0.80
N CYS A 55 1.90 8.12 0.79
CA CYS A 55 1.73 7.32 1.99
C CYS A 55 2.77 6.19 2.08
N PRO A 56 3.79 6.33 2.94
CA PRO A 56 4.66 5.22 3.28
C PRO A 56 3.96 4.23 4.21
N ALA A 57 4.19 2.94 3.96
CA ALA A 57 3.69 1.83 4.76
C ALA A 57 4.50 1.67 6.07
N ASP A 58 4.64 2.73 6.85
CA ASP A 58 5.59 2.82 7.96
C ASP A 58 5.25 1.92 9.15
N ASP A 59 4.08 2.07 9.77
CA ASP A 59 3.72 1.28 10.95
C ASP A 59 3.67 -0.23 10.63
N ILE A 60 3.14 -0.61 9.47
CA ILE A 60 3.09 -2.02 9.06
C ILE A 60 4.47 -2.55 8.64
N HIS A 61 5.39 -1.70 8.18
CA HIS A 61 6.78 -2.12 7.90
C HIS A 61 7.51 -2.60 9.16
N ALA A 62 7.04 -2.25 10.36
CA ALA A 62 7.53 -2.83 11.60
C ALA A 62 7.42 -4.37 11.62
N ILE A 63 6.43 -4.97 10.96
CA ILE A 63 6.26 -6.42 10.84
C ILE A 63 7.47 -7.04 10.14
N ASN A 64 7.90 -6.44 9.02
CA ASN A 64 9.07 -6.87 8.29
C ASN A 64 10.34 -6.78 9.15
N LEU A 65 10.51 -5.69 9.92
CA LEU A 65 11.66 -5.49 10.79
C LEU A 65 11.68 -6.44 12.00
N GLN A 66 10.51 -6.80 12.54
CA GLN A 66 10.41 -7.80 13.61
C GLN A 66 11.00 -9.14 13.15
N VAL A 67 10.60 -9.60 11.97
CA VAL A 67 11.02 -10.90 11.44
C VAL A 67 12.45 -10.84 10.88
N ARG A 68 12.73 -9.90 9.98
CA ARG A 68 14.02 -9.82 9.27
C ARG A 68 15.17 -9.37 10.16
N ASN A 69 14.91 -8.47 11.11
CA ASN A 69 15.94 -7.94 12.00
C ASN A 69 15.84 -8.47 13.44
N ARG A 70 14.92 -9.41 13.72
CA ARG A 70 14.69 -10.00 15.05
C ARG A 70 14.48 -8.95 16.14
N ARG A 71 13.75 -7.89 15.79
CA ARG A 71 13.43 -6.79 16.70
C ARG A 71 12.13 -7.08 17.44
N ASN A 72 12.03 -6.59 18.68
CA ASN A 72 10.73 -6.52 19.34
C ASN A 72 9.82 -5.48 18.65
N LYS A 73 8.52 -5.58 18.88
CA LYS A 73 7.48 -4.75 18.25
C LYS A 73 7.74 -3.24 18.37
N GLU A 74 8.05 -2.75 19.58
CA GLU A 74 8.24 -1.32 19.84
C GLU A 74 9.51 -0.76 19.15
N SER A 75 10.61 -1.51 19.25
CA SER A 75 11.88 -1.22 18.57
C SER A 75 11.72 -1.20 17.05
N ALA A 76 10.98 -2.17 16.51
CA ALA A 76 10.69 -2.26 15.09
C ALA A 76 9.83 -1.08 14.60
N LEU A 77 8.77 -0.73 15.34
CA LEU A 77 7.90 0.40 15.02
C LEU A 77 8.66 1.73 15.02
N THR A 78 9.46 1.97 16.08
CA THR A 78 10.29 3.16 16.18
C THR A 78 11.27 3.27 15.02
N LEU A 79 11.90 2.15 14.63
CA LEU A 79 12.81 2.13 13.50
C LEU A 79 12.08 2.35 12.16
N ALA A 80 10.93 1.72 11.94
CA ALA A 80 10.15 1.87 10.71
C ALA A 80 9.73 3.33 10.49
N ARG A 81 9.19 3.99 11.53
CA ARG A 81 8.85 5.42 11.49
C ARG A 81 10.07 6.30 11.23
N LYS A 82 11.23 5.97 11.82
CA LYS A 82 12.48 6.72 11.57
C LYS A 82 12.97 6.58 10.12
N ILE A 83 12.86 5.39 9.53
CA ILE A 83 13.19 5.15 8.12
C ILE A 83 12.25 5.96 7.23
N SER A 84 10.94 5.86 7.48
CA SER A 84 9.89 6.62 6.79
C SER A 84 10.15 8.13 6.83
N TYR A 85 10.36 8.68 8.03
CA TYR A 85 10.61 10.11 8.22
C TYR A 85 11.79 10.61 7.39
N LYS A 86 12.93 9.91 7.45
CA LYS A 86 14.14 10.30 6.70
C LYS A 86 13.93 10.24 5.19
N LEU A 87 13.28 9.17 4.71
CA LEU A 87 12.97 9.03 3.29
C LEU A 87 12.07 10.18 2.82
N MET A 88 11.03 10.50 3.60
CA MET A 88 10.08 11.55 3.27
C MET A 88 10.67 12.97 3.39
N GLU A 89 11.67 13.19 4.24
CA GLU A 89 12.43 14.43 4.30
C GLU A 89 13.15 14.69 2.97
N SER A 90 13.90 13.70 2.46
CA SER A 90 14.57 13.80 1.16
C SER A 90 13.60 13.95 -0.02
N VAL A 91 12.43 13.29 0.02
CA VAL A 91 11.39 13.46 -1.00
C VAL A 91 10.83 14.88 -0.97
N LYS A 92 10.58 15.44 0.21
CA LYS A 92 10.08 16.82 0.37
C LYS A 92 11.07 17.84 -0.14
N GLU A 93 12.37 17.67 0.12
CA GLU A 93 13.42 18.52 -0.44
C GLU A 93 13.39 18.54 -1.98
N LEU A 94 13.22 17.38 -2.61
CA LEU A 94 13.07 17.28 -4.07
C LEU A 94 11.79 17.98 -4.57
N VAL A 95 10.67 17.80 -3.88
CA VAL A 95 9.41 18.48 -4.19
C VAL A 95 9.57 19.99 -4.07
N ASP A 96 10.19 20.48 -3.00
CA ASP A 96 10.36 21.90 -2.73
C ASP A 96 11.27 22.58 -3.74
N ALA A 97 12.32 21.89 -4.18
CA ALA A 97 13.27 22.39 -5.16
C ALA A 97 12.75 22.38 -6.61
N ASN A 98 11.77 21.53 -6.94
CA ASN A 98 11.41 21.25 -8.34
C ASN A 98 9.95 21.50 -8.72
N LEU A 99 9.03 21.67 -7.77
CA LEU A 99 7.61 21.94 -8.04
C LEU A 99 7.24 23.37 -7.67
N ASN A 100 6.21 23.91 -8.31
CA ASN A 100 5.65 25.21 -7.95
C ASN A 100 4.60 25.09 -6.82
N GLU A 101 4.24 26.20 -6.19
CA GLU A 101 3.30 26.21 -5.05
C GLU A 101 1.92 25.62 -5.38
N SER A 102 1.44 25.79 -6.61
CA SER A 102 0.16 25.20 -7.02
C SER A 102 0.25 23.67 -7.05
N GLU A 103 1.34 23.10 -7.55
CA GLU A 103 1.58 21.65 -7.53
C GLU A 103 1.77 21.14 -6.10
N LYS A 104 2.57 21.83 -5.28
CA LYS A 104 2.83 21.46 -3.88
C LYS A 104 1.53 21.42 -3.06
N SER A 105 0.64 22.38 -3.26
CA SER A 105 -0.64 22.46 -2.54
C SER A 105 -1.59 21.27 -2.79
N LYS A 106 -1.33 20.47 -3.85
CA LYS A 106 -2.08 19.25 -4.16
C LYS A 106 -1.53 18.01 -3.48
N ILE A 107 -0.36 18.07 -2.85
CA ILE A 107 0.30 16.92 -2.25
C ILE A 107 -0.11 16.80 -0.78
N ILE A 108 -0.67 15.65 -0.42
CA ILE A 108 -1.02 15.30 0.95
C ILE A 108 -0.05 14.23 1.43
N TYR A 109 0.84 14.61 2.35
CA TYR A 109 1.73 13.67 3.02
C TYR A 109 0.99 12.98 4.17
N ALA A 110 0.91 11.66 4.09
CA ALA A 110 0.29 10.80 5.09
C ALA A 110 1.31 9.85 5.72
N THR A 111 0.90 9.22 6.80
CA THR A 111 1.55 8.10 7.46
C THR A 111 0.53 6.96 7.57
N TRP A 112 0.96 5.74 7.89
CA TRP A 112 0.00 4.66 8.08
C TRP A 112 -0.98 4.94 9.23
N ALA A 113 -0.56 5.69 10.25
CA ALA A 113 -1.44 6.14 11.32
C ALA A 113 -2.60 7.03 10.83
N ASP A 114 -2.44 7.73 9.70
CA ASP A 114 -3.50 8.54 9.09
C ASP A 114 -4.52 7.69 8.31
N VAL A 115 -4.22 6.43 8.04
CA VAL A 115 -5.11 5.43 7.41
C VAL A 115 -5.98 4.73 8.46
N ILE A 116 -5.49 4.63 9.70
CA ILE A 116 -6.14 3.87 10.76
C ILE A 116 -7.28 4.69 11.38
N ASP A 117 -8.50 4.25 11.13
CA ASP A 117 -9.71 4.63 11.86
C ASP A 117 -10.38 3.41 12.52
N ASP A 118 -11.55 3.59 13.13
CA ASP A 118 -12.25 2.50 13.79
C ASP A 118 -12.83 1.48 12.79
N SER A 119 -13.20 1.90 11.58
CA SER A 119 -13.62 0.99 10.51
C SER A 119 -12.45 0.10 10.07
N TYR A 120 -11.27 0.69 9.82
CA TYR A 120 -10.05 -0.05 9.52
C TYR A 120 -9.74 -1.10 10.59
N LYS A 121 -9.81 -0.74 11.88
CA LYS A 121 -9.53 -1.68 12.98
C LYS A 121 -10.47 -2.87 12.98
N GLU A 122 -11.77 -2.67 12.76
CA GLU A 122 -12.72 -3.78 12.69
C GLU A 122 -12.49 -4.67 11.46
N LYS A 123 -12.15 -4.08 10.31
CA LYS A 123 -11.77 -4.84 9.09
C LYS A 123 -10.53 -5.70 9.33
N VAL A 124 -9.49 -5.13 9.92
CA VAL A 124 -8.27 -5.87 10.28
C VAL A 124 -8.58 -6.99 11.26
N LYS A 125 -9.36 -6.72 12.32
CA LYS A 125 -9.79 -7.74 13.29
C LYS A 125 -10.57 -8.88 12.63
N TYR A 126 -11.44 -8.58 11.67
CA TYR A 126 -12.10 -9.60 10.84
C TYR A 126 -11.08 -10.42 10.04
N LEU A 127 -10.10 -9.76 9.41
CA LEU A 127 -9.04 -10.42 8.63
C LEU A 127 -8.17 -11.36 9.48
N TYR A 128 -7.80 -10.96 10.71
CA TYR A 128 -7.10 -11.86 11.64
C TYR A 128 -7.97 -13.06 12.01
N LYS A 129 -9.26 -12.85 12.30
CA LYS A 129 -10.18 -13.95 12.61
C LYS A 129 -10.28 -14.96 11.46
N ILE A 130 -10.52 -14.50 10.23
CA ILE A 130 -10.61 -15.40 9.07
C ILE A 130 -9.27 -16.08 8.77
N PHE A 131 -8.14 -15.39 8.94
CA PHE A 131 -6.81 -16.01 8.82
C PHE A 131 -6.55 -17.12 9.85
N GLU A 132 -7.16 -17.05 11.02
CA GLU A 132 -7.07 -18.11 12.03
C GLU A 132 -8.03 -19.27 11.77
N THR A 133 -9.23 -19.00 11.24
CA THR A 133 -10.31 -20.00 11.14
C THR A 133 -10.49 -20.62 9.76
N ASP A 134 -10.06 -19.93 8.70
CA ASP A 134 -10.18 -20.38 7.31
C ASP A 134 -8.80 -20.78 6.77
N LEU A 135 -8.63 -22.08 6.52
CA LEU A 135 -7.36 -22.64 6.07
C LEU A 135 -7.00 -22.21 4.64
N ASP A 136 -7.99 -22.03 3.77
CA ASP A 136 -7.76 -21.66 2.38
C ASP A 136 -7.31 -20.20 2.28
N PHE A 137 -7.97 -19.31 3.04
CA PHE A 137 -7.54 -17.91 3.15
C PHE A 137 -6.13 -17.80 3.74
N LYS A 138 -5.87 -18.53 4.84
CA LYS A 138 -4.54 -18.58 5.46
C LYS A 138 -3.47 -19.03 4.47
N ASN A 139 -3.70 -20.13 3.76
CA ASN A 139 -2.75 -20.68 2.80
C ASN A 139 -2.51 -19.73 1.62
N ALA A 140 -3.55 -19.04 1.14
CA ALA A 140 -3.41 -18.07 0.05
C ALA A 140 -2.53 -16.88 0.47
N VAL A 141 -2.77 -16.31 1.66
CA VAL A 141 -1.95 -15.21 2.19
C VAL A 141 -0.51 -15.67 2.44
N GLN A 142 -0.30 -16.83 3.06
CA GLN A 142 1.04 -17.36 3.29
C GLN A 142 1.78 -17.67 1.98
N THR A 143 1.07 -18.06 0.92
CA THR A 143 1.67 -18.30 -0.39
C THR A 143 2.25 -17.02 -0.98
N LEU A 144 1.56 -15.88 -0.88
CA LEU A 144 2.08 -14.58 -1.29
C LEU A 144 3.38 -14.24 -0.55
N VAL A 145 3.38 -14.40 0.77
CA VAL A 145 4.55 -14.12 1.62
C VAL A 145 5.73 -15.02 1.25
N ARG A 146 5.48 -16.31 0.97
CA ARG A 146 6.51 -17.24 0.51
C ARG A 146 7.07 -16.83 -0.85
N GLY A 147 6.23 -16.35 -1.77
CA GLY A 147 6.67 -15.77 -3.04
C GLY A 147 7.67 -14.63 -2.82
N TYR A 148 7.30 -13.65 -1.99
CA TYR A 148 8.16 -12.48 -1.69
C TYR A 148 9.48 -12.84 -1.00
N THR A 149 9.49 -13.88 -0.15
CA THR A 149 10.67 -14.28 0.61
C THR A 149 11.55 -15.32 -0.09
N SER A 150 11.05 -15.99 -1.12
CA SER A 150 11.74 -17.09 -1.81
C SER A 150 13.05 -16.71 -2.49
N HIS A 151 13.23 -15.41 -2.79
CA HIS A 151 14.44 -14.87 -3.43
C HIS A 151 15.46 -14.34 -2.41
N GLU A 152 15.16 -14.39 -1.11
CA GLU A 152 16.07 -13.96 -0.07
C GLU A 152 17.05 -15.09 0.30
N GLU A 153 18.30 -14.73 0.62
CA GLU A 153 19.29 -15.70 1.10
C GLU A 153 18.89 -16.34 2.44
N ARG A 154 18.16 -15.58 3.26
CA ARG A 154 17.65 -16.05 4.54
C ARG A 154 16.47 -16.99 4.33
N LYS A 155 16.51 -18.15 4.97
CA LYS A 155 15.35 -19.05 5.10
C LYS A 155 14.44 -18.57 6.23
N PHE A 156 13.13 -18.61 5.99
CA PHE A 156 12.10 -18.24 6.94
C PHE A 156 11.36 -19.48 7.42
N SER A 157 11.13 -19.57 8.73
CA SER A 157 10.30 -20.62 9.34
C SER A 157 8.82 -20.39 9.06
N ASP A 158 7.96 -21.38 9.31
CA ASP A 158 6.51 -21.20 9.18
C ASP A 158 5.97 -20.15 10.16
N GLU A 159 6.59 -20.02 11.33
CA GLU A 159 6.28 -18.94 12.27
C GLU A 159 6.65 -17.58 11.71
N ASP A 160 7.84 -17.44 11.11
CA ASP A 160 8.25 -16.20 10.43
C ASP A 160 7.26 -15.82 9.32
N ILE A 161 6.81 -16.81 8.54
CA ILE A 161 5.84 -16.61 7.45
C ILE A 161 4.47 -16.23 7.99
N SER A 162 4.04 -16.82 9.11
CA SER A 162 2.81 -16.45 9.80
C SER A 162 2.86 -14.99 10.27
N VAL A 163 3.96 -14.58 10.90
CA VAL A 163 4.14 -13.18 11.32
C VAL A 163 4.18 -12.23 10.11
N LEU A 164 4.93 -12.57 9.05
CA LEU A 164 4.98 -11.76 7.83
C LEU A 164 3.62 -11.66 7.12
N SER A 165 2.76 -12.67 7.25
CA SER A 165 1.39 -12.65 6.69
C SER A 165 0.55 -11.53 7.29
N THR A 166 0.82 -11.13 8.54
CA THR A 166 0.13 -10.00 9.17
C THR A 166 0.34 -8.69 8.41
N TYR A 167 1.47 -8.52 7.69
CA TYR A 167 1.67 -7.34 6.83
C TYR A 167 0.59 -7.26 5.74
N ILE A 168 0.29 -8.39 5.09
CA ILE A 168 -0.75 -8.46 4.07
C ILE A 168 -2.13 -8.18 4.69
N LEU A 169 -2.41 -8.75 5.86
CA LEU A 169 -3.70 -8.54 6.55
C LEU A 169 -3.91 -7.06 6.93
N GLU A 170 -2.87 -6.36 7.36
CA GLU A 170 -2.93 -4.93 7.68
C GLU A 170 -3.06 -4.08 6.41
N GLU A 171 -2.43 -4.48 5.30
CA GLU A 171 -2.48 -3.73 4.04
C GLU A 171 -3.82 -3.89 3.31
N LEU A 172 -4.48 -5.07 3.42
CA LEU A 172 -5.69 -5.42 2.66
C LEU A 172 -6.83 -4.40 2.74
N PRO A 173 -7.25 -3.88 3.92
CA PRO A 173 -8.31 -2.87 4.00
C PRO A 173 -7.97 -1.59 3.25
N GLU A 174 -6.68 -1.24 3.18
CA GLU A 174 -6.22 -0.09 2.42
C GLU A 174 -6.32 -0.40 0.93
N VAL A 175 -5.72 -1.48 0.44
CA VAL A 175 -5.61 -1.72 -1.01
C VAL A 175 -6.91 -2.20 -1.68
N THR A 176 -7.88 -2.75 -0.93
CA THR A 176 -9.11 -3.31 -1.52
C THR A 176 -10.15 -2.26 -1.89
N GLY A 177 -10.34 -1.23 -1.07
CA GLY A 177 -11.34 -0.19 -1.27
C GLY A 177 -10.76 1.22 -1.34
N ARG A 178 -11.59 2.20 -1.69
CA ARG A 178 -11.24 3.62 -1.59
C ARG A 178 -11.17 4.05 -0.13
N VAL A 179 -10.12 4.78 0.23
CA VAL A 179 -9.79 5.12 1.62
C VAL A 179 -9.76 6.63 1.79
N LEU A 180 -10.27 7.10 2.93
CA LEU A 180 -10.22 8.50 3.35
C LEU A 180 -8.98 8.72 4.21
N VAL A 181 -8.09 9.62 3.79
CA VAL A 181 -6.90 10.01 4.56
C VAL A 181 -6.86 11.53 4.64
N LYS A 182 -6.80 12.07 5.87
CA LYS A 182 -6.78 13.53 6.12
C LYS A 182 -7.88 14.30 5.36
N GLY A 183 -9.08 13.73 5.28
CA GLY A 183 -10.21 14.33 4.57
C GLY A 183 -10.16 14.20 3.04
N CYS A 184 -9.13 13.57 2.48
CA CYS A 184 -9.02 13.26 1.05
C CYS A 184 -9.27 11.78 0.80
N ARG A 185 -10.34 11.46 0.06
CA ARG A 185 -10.55 10.10 -0.44
C ARG A 185 -9.70 9.90 -1.70
N TYR A 186 -8.87 8.87 -1.70
CA TYR A 186 -8.15 8.45 -2.90
C TYR A 186 -8.75 7.18 -3.49
N ASP A 187 -8.86 7.21 -4.82
CA ASP A 187 -9.60 6.23 -5.61
C ASP A 187 -8.66 5.23 -6.29
N ALA A 188 -7.43 5.67 -6.55
CA ALA A 188 -6.42 4.90 -7.26
C ALA A 188 -5.11 4.81 -6.47
N TYR A 189 -4.40 3.70 -6.64
CA TYR A 189 -3.10 3.41 -6.05
C TYR A 189 -2.08 3.24 -7.18
N VAL A 190 -1.06 4.08 -7.20
CA VAL A 190 0.02 3.99 -8.18
C VAL A 190 1.20 3.20 -7.62
N TYR A 191 1.69 2.24 -8.40
CA TYR A 191 2.82 1.39 -8.00
C TYR A 191 3.72 1.06 -9.20
N PRO A 192 5.04 0.90 -9.01
CA PRO A 192 5.97 0.70 -10.12
C PRO A 192 6.00 -0.72 -10.71
N PHE A 193 5.25 -1.66 -10.14
CA PHE A 193 5.32 -3.08 -10.51
C PHE A 193 3.94 -3.73 -10.54
N ASP A 194 3.73 -4.66 -11.46
CA ASP A 194 2.68 -5.67 -11.36
C ASP A 194 3.09 -6.70 -10.31
N SER A 195 2.50 -6.63 -9.12
CA SER A 195 2.80 -7.51 -8.00
C SER A 195 1.75 -8.61 -7.84
N GLU A 196 2.11 -9.70 -7.17
CA GLU A 196 1.13 -10.76 -6.86
C GLU A 196 0.00 -10.26 -5.96
N ILE A 197 0.29 -9.35 -5.01
CA ILE A 197 -0.71 -8.72 -4.16
C ILE A 197 -1.76 -7.92 -4.97
N THR A 198 -1.40 -7.19 -6.03
CA THR A 198 -2.41 -6.45 -6.81
C THR A 198 -3.35 -7.38 -7.55
N ARG A 199 -2.89 -8.56 -8.00
CA ARG A 199 -3.75 -9.59 -8.59
C ARG A 199 -4.64 -10.26 -7.56
N PHE A 200 -4.07 -10.59 -6.40
CA PHE A 200 -4.83 -11.15 -5.28
C PHE A 200 -5.96 -10.21 -4.85
N VAL A 201 -5.66 -8.91 -4.73
CA VAL A 201 -6.65 -7.90 -4.39
C VAL A 201 -7.70 -7.73 -5.49
N GLU A 202 -7.31 -7.72 -6.76
CA GLU A 202 -8.25 -7.67 -7.89
C GLU A 202 -9.24 -8.86 -7.85
N ASP A 203 -8.76 -10.07 -7.59
CA ASP A 203 -9.64 -11.24 -7.51
C ASP A 203 -10.57 -11.20 -6.28
N ILE A 204 -10.13 -10.63 -5.15
CA ILE A 204 -11.01 -10.33 -4.01
C ILE A 204 -12.05 -9.27 -4.39
N GLN A 205 -11.65 -8.14 -5.00
CA GLN A 205 -12.55 -7.06 -5.40
C GLN A 205 -13.66 -7.54 -6.35
N LEU A 206 -13.32 -8.47 -7.25
CA LEU A 206 -14.25 -9.10 -8.18
C LEU A 206 -15.09 -10.22 -7.55
N GLY A 207 -14.83 -10.61 -6.30
CA GLY A 207 -15.54 -11.67 -5.59
C GLY A 207 -15.24 -13.06 -6.15
N LYS A 208 -14.14 -13.24 -6.88
CA LYS A 208 -13.73 -14.54 -7.43
C LYS A 208 -13.11 -15.45 -6.38
N ILE A 209 -12.40 -14.85 -5.43
CA ILE A 209 -11.83 -15.50 -4.26
C ILE A 209 -12.30 -14.76 -3.01
N PHE A 210 -12.55 -15.51 -1.95
CA PHE A 210 -12.94 -14.99 -0.63
C PHE A 210 -14.03 -13.90 -0.69
N PRO A 211 -15.21 -14.18 -1.29
CA PRO A 211 -16.29 -13.21 -1.40
C PRO A 211 -16.72 -12.65 -0.03
N GLU A 212 -16.64 -13.44 1.03
CA GLU A 212 -16.88 -13.01 2.40
C GLU A 212 -15.88 -11.93 2.85
N VAL A 213 -14.61 -12.00 2.44
CA VAL A 213 -13.62 -10.96 2.73
C VAL A 213 -14.03 -9.66 2.04
N ARG A 214 -14.36 -9.74 0.74
CA ARG A 214 -14.86 -8.58 -0.03
C ARG A 214 -16.05 -7.91 0.67
N GLU A 215 -17.05 -8.69 1.07
CA GLU A 215 -18.27 -8.20 1.72
C GLU A 215 -18.02 -7.53 3.08
N ASN A 216 -16.99 -7.97 3.82
CA ASN A 216 -16.72 -7.49 5.17
C ASN A 216 -15.69 -6.35 5.24
N ILE A 217 -14.80 -6.21 4.24
CA ILE A 217 -13.75 -5.17 4.28
C ILE A 217 -13.91 -4.07 3.23
N MET A 218 -14.66 -4.31 2.16
CA MET A 218 -14.84 -3.34 1.07
C MET A 218 -16.16 -2.59 1.23
N GLU A 219 -16.11 -1.45 1.93
CA GLU A 219 -17.28 -0.57 2.18
C GLU A 219 -17.51 0.46 1.07
N THR A 220 -16.53 0.64 0.19
CA THR A 220 -16.52 1.62 -0.90
C THR A 220 -16.33 0.91 -2.23
N GLU A 221 -16.32 1.66 -3.33
CA GLU A 221 -16.01 1.05 -4.63
C GLU A 221 -14.59 0.46 -4.64
N PRO A 222 -14.32 -0.51 -5.53
CA PRO A 222 -12.98 -1.06 -5.70
C PRO A 222 -11.94 0.04 -5.98
N LYS A 223 -10.79 -0.10 -5.33
CA LYS A 223 -9.62 0.72 -5.61
C LYS A 223 -9.02 0.37 -6.97
N VAL A 224 -8.66 1.39 -7.73
CA VAL A 224 -8.02 1.24 -9.04
C VAL A 224 -6.50 1.09 -8.85
N PHE A 225 -5.87 0.13 -9.53
CA PHE A 225 -4.41 0.01 -9.52
C PHE A 225 -3.82 0.57 -10.82
N LEU A 226 -2.84 1.45 -10.67
CA LEU A 226 -2.12 2.09 -11.77
C LEU A 226 -0.67 1.62 -11.73
N GLU A 227 -0.28 0.84 -12.71
CA GLU A 227 1.11 0.40 -12.85
C GLU A 227 1.89 1.38 -13.73
N VAL A 228 2.97 1.95 -13.19
CA VAL A 228 3.70 3.05 -13.83
C VAL A 228 5.21 2.79 -13.83
N ARG A 229 5.85 2.84 -15.00
CA ARG A 229 7.28 2.55 -15.18
C ARG A 229 8.02 3.64 -15.93
#